data_AF-X7ZWT9-F1
#
_entry.id   AF-X7ZWT9-F1
#
_cell.length_a   1.000
_cell.length_b   1.000
_cell.length_c   1.000
_cell.angle_alpha   90.00
_cell.angle_beta   90.00
_cell.angle_gamma   90.00
#
_symmetry.space_group_name_H-M   'P 1'
#
loop_
_entity.id
_entity.type
_entity.pdbx_description
1 polymer ?
#
loop_
_entity_poly.entity_id
_entity_poly.type
_entity_poly.pdbx_seq_one_letter_code
_entity_poly.pdbx_strand_id
1 'polypeptide(L)'
;MLLGVGVGELPEEYQAVGMNFADRGRRMDEYIDAMRRLWREDTASFHGRYVHFEQVECRPWPVRRSIPLVIGGASDAAIRRAATRGDGYFPFIFRATIR
;
A
#
# COMPACT_ATOMS: atom_id res chain seq x y z
N MET A 1 7.03 -6.10 14.06
CA MET A 1 6.23 -6.49 12.88
C MET A 1 6.76 -5.72 11.68
N LEU A 2 6.76 -6.35 10.51
CA LEU A 2 7.09 -5.76 9.22
C LEU A 2 5.91 -6.05 8.28
N LEU A 3 5.39 -5.02 7.60
CA LEU A 3 4.20 -5.13 6.77
C LEU A 3 4.60 -5.19 5.30
N GLY A 4 4.47 -6.38 4.70
CA GLY A 4 4.64 -6.59 3.27
C GLY A 4 3.39 -6.18 2.51
N VAL A 5 3.52 -5.36 1.46
CA VAL A 5 2.39 -4.94 0.62
C VAL A 5 2.70 -5.10 -0.87
N GLY A 6 1.69 -5.51 -1.62
CA GLY A 6 1.69 -5.61 -3.08
C GLY A 6 0.34 -5.17 -3.63
N VAL A 7 0.30 -4.80 -4.91
CA VAL A 7 -0.93 -4.26 -5.52
C VAL A 7 -1.89 -5.35 -6.02
N GLY A 8 -1.58 -6.63 -5.84
CA GLY A 8 -2.37 -7.74 -6.40
C GLY A 8 -2.27 -7.86 -7.93
N GLU A 9 -2.44 -9.07 -8.43
CA GLU A 9 -2.26 -9.40 -9.85
C GLU A 9 -3.52 -9.96 -10.53
N LEU A 10 -4.51 -10.43 -9.76
CA LEU A 10 -5.70 -11.09 -10.28
C LEU A 10 -6.89 -10.11 -10.39
N PRO A 11 -7.36 -9.78 -11.60
CA PRO A 11 -8.54 -8.91 -11.78
C PRO A 11 -9.81 -9.45 -11.11
N GLU A 12 -9.96 -10.76 -11.00
CA GLU A 12 -11.10 -11.44 -10.40
C GLU A 12 -11.24 -11.12 -8.91
N GLU A 13 -10.10 -10.99 -8.19
CA GLU A 13 -10.09 -10.60 -6.77
C GLU A 13 -10.65 -9.18 -6.60
N TYR A 14 -10.30 -8.28 -7.52
CA TYR A 14 -10.80 -6.91 -7.51
C TYR A 14 -12.29 -6.85 -7.82
N GLN A 15 -12.73 -7.61 -8.83
CA GLN A 15 -14.15 -7.70 -9.18
C GLN A 15 -14.99 -8.25 -8.02
N ALA A 16 -14.48 -9.26 -7.31
CA ALA A 16 -15.19 -9.88 -6.18
C ALA A 16 -15.49 -8.90 -5.05
N VAL A 17 -14.65 -7.87 -4.86
CA VAL A 17 -14.85 -6.82 -3.85
C VAL A 17 -15.36 -5.49 -4.44
N GLY A 18 -15.82 -5.50 -5.70
CA GLY A 18 -16.38 -4.32 -6.36
C GLY A 18 -15.36 -3.22 -6.66
N MET A 19 -14.07 -3.57 -6.79
CA MET A 19 -12.99 -2.62 -7.08
C MET A 19 -12.55 -2.70 -8.55
N ASN A 20 -12.02 -1.58 -9.06
CA ASN A 20 -11.50 -1.50 -10.43
C ASN A 20 -10.02 -1.95 -10.45
N PHE A 21 -9.69 -2.96 -11.24
CA PHE A 21 -8.32 -3.44 -11.38
C PHE A 21 -7.35 -2.38 -11.96
N ALA A 22 -7.86 -1.46 -12.79
CA ALA A 22 -7.04 -0.47 -13.51
C ALA A 22 -6.51 0.66 -12.62
N ASP A 23 -7.09 0.90 -11.45
CA ASP A 23 -6.66 1.96 -10.53
C ASP A 23 -5.91 1.43 -9.28
N ARG A 24 -5.72 0.11 -9.16
CA ARG A 24 -5.12 -0.56 -8.00
C ARG A 24 -3.79 0.03 -7.50
N GLY A 25 -2.90 0.41 -8.43
CA GLY A 25 -1.61 0.99 -8.08
C GLY A 25 -1.75 2.38 -7.44
N ARG A 26 -2.68 3.20 -7.96
CA ARG A 26 -2.99 4.53 -7.42
C ARG A 26 -3.72 4.44 -6.09
N ARG A 27 -4.64 3.47 -5.94
CA ARG A 27 -5.29 3.15 -4.66
C ARG A 27 -4.27 2.77 -3.60
N MET A 28 -3.33 1.87 -3.91
CA MET A 28 -2.32 1.44 -2.95
C MET A 28 -1.43 2.61 -2.50
N ASP A 29 -1.02 3.49 -3.42
CA ASP A 29 -0.26 4.70 -3.06
C ASP A 29 -1.03 5.53 -2.02
N GLU A 30 -2.31 5.79 -2.29
CA GLU A 30 -3.17 6.57 -1.41
C GLU A 30 -3.46 5.87 -0.07
N TYR A 31 -3.66 4.56 -0.08
CA TYR A 31 -3.87 3.77 1.14
C TYR A 31 -2.65 3.77 2.03
N ILE A 32 -1.43 3.71 1.47
CA ILE A 32 -0.19 3.84 2.25
C ILE A 32 -0.13 5.22 2.92
N ASP A 33 -0.47 6.27 2.19
CA ASP A 33 -0.45 7.64 2.71
C ASP A 33 -1.50 7.81 3.84
N ALA A 34 -2.70 7.27 3.65
CA ALA A 34 -3.77 7.28 4.65
C ALA A 34 -3.42 6.45 5.91
N MET A 35 -2.86 5.25 5.75
CA MET A 35 -2.41 4.42 6.87
C MET A 35 -1.31 5.12 7.67
N ARG A 36 -0.33 5.74 7.00
CA ARG A 36 0.73 6.50 7.66
C ARG A 36 0.19 7.69 8.46
N ARG A 37 -0.88 8.35 8.00
CA ARG A 37 -1.60 9.39 8.76
C ARG A 37 -2.26 8.79 10.00
N LEU A 38 -3.05 7.73 9.85
CA LEU A 38 -3.77 7.05 10.94
C LEU A 38 -2.83 6.55 12.05
N TRP A 39 -1.63 6.07 11.71
CA TRP A 39 -0.68 5.58 12.70
C TRP A 39 0.08 6.68 13.43
N ARG A 40 0.24 7.85 12.81
CA ARG A 40 1.05 8.95 13.32
C ARG A 40 0.25 9.86 14.26
N GLU A 41 -1.02 10.06 13.97
CA GLU A 41 -1.89 10.98 14.71
C GLU A 41 -2.79 10.27 15.71
N ASP A 42 -3.17 11.01 16.75
CA ASP A 42 -4.16 10.52 17.69
C ASP A 42 -5.55 10.52 17.05
N THR A 43 -5.89 11.60 16.34
CA THR A 43 -7.11 11.77 15.54
C THR A 43 -6.72 12.28 14.16
N ALA A 44 -7.10 11.56 13.11
CA ALA A 44 -6.68 11.84 11.73
C ALA A 44 -7.87 12.13 10.81
N SER A 45 -7.66 13.02 9.87
CA SER A 45 -8.51 13.19 8.67
C SER A 45 -7.67 12.93 7.42
N PHE A 46 -8.29 12.40 6.38
CA PHE A 46 -7.67 12.16 5.08
C PHE A 46 -8.70 12.32 3.98
N HIS A 47 -8.36 13.10 2.95
CA HIS A 47 -9.26 13.45 1.85
C HIS A 47 -8.64 13.01 0.52
N GLY A 48 -8.67 11.71 0.27
CA GLY A 48 -8.19 11.12 -0.96
C GLY A 48 -9.27 10.94 -2.02
N ARG A 49 -8.85 10.47 -3.19
CA ARG A 49 -9.77 10.12 -4.28
C ARG A 49 -10.49 8.79 -4.02
N TYR A 50 -9.83 7.87 -3.34
CA TYR A 50 -10.26 6.48 -3.13
C TYR A 50 -10.62 6.18 -1.68
N VAL A 51 -10.05 6.91 -0.72
CA VAL A 51 -10.38 6.84 0.70
C VAL A 51 -10.57 8.23 1.28
N HIS A 52 -11.61 8.39 2.09
CA HIS A 52 -11.95 9.64 2.74
C HIS A 52 -12.47 9.37 4.15
N PHE A 53 -11.93 10.07 5.15
CA PHE A 53 -12.43 10.04 6.51
C PHE A 53 -12.10 11.35 7.24
N GLU A 54 -12.90 11.66 8.27
CA GLU A 54 -12.81 12.89 9.06
C GLU A 54 -12.76 12.54 10.55
N GLN A 55 -11.78 13.10 11.27
CA GLN A 55 -11.62 12.97 12.72
C GLN A 55 -11.70 11.52 13.27
N VAL A 56 -10.97 10.59 12.67
CA VAL A 56 -10.95 9.17 13.07
C VAL A 56 -9.75 8.86 13.97
N GLU A 57 -9.99 8.10 15.05
CA GLU A 57 -8.93 7.46 15.84
C GLU A 57 -8.73 6.00 15.42
N CYS A 58 -7.48 5.58 15.20
CA CYS A 58 -7.13 4.19 14.88
C CYS A 58 -6.36 3.55 16.05
N ARG A 59 -7.05 2.77 16.88
CA ARG A 59 -6.48 2.09 18.04
C ARG A 59 -6.44 0.56 17.83
N PRO A 60 -5.45 -0.15 18.41
CA PRO A 60 -4.28 0.40 19.10
C PRO A 60 -3.26 0.99 18.12
N TRP A 61 -2.47 1.97 18.56
CA TRP A 61 -1.43 2.54 17.71
C TRP A 61 -0.20 1.62 17.63
N PRO A 62 0.54 1.67 16.51
CA PRO A 62 1.88 1.08 16.47
C PRO A 62 2.77 1.72 17.53
N VAL A 63 3.58 0.91 18.21
CA VAL A 63 4.48 1.34 19.29
C VAL A 63 5.37 2.53 18.87
N ARG A 64 5.78 2.58 17.61
CA ARG A 64 6.63 3.64 17.04
C ARG A 64 5.86 4.69 16.22
N ARG A 65 4.52 4.72 16.33
CA ARG A 65 3.63 5.54 15.49
C ARG A 65 3.91 5.40 13.98
N SER A 66 4.42 4.23 13.62
CA SER A 66 4.84 3.82 12.28
C SER A 66 5.02 2.30 12.26
N ILE A 67 4.76 1.70 11.10
CA ILE A 67 5.00 0.28 10.82
C ILE A 67 5.92 0.25 9.59
N PRO A 68 7.08 -0.44 9.63
CA PRO A 68 7.92 -0.59 8.46
C PRO A 68 7.18 -1.28 7.32
N LEU A 69 7.10 -0.63 6.16
CA LEU A 69 6.44 -1.11 4.95
C LEU A 69 7.46 -1.64 3.95
N VAL A 70 7.37 -2.91 3.59
CA VAL A 70 8.16 -3.50 2.51
C VAL A 70 7.25 -3.69 1.30
N ILE A 71 7.62 -3.08 0.18
CA ILE A 71 6.81 -3.12 -1.04
C ILE A 71 7.35 -4.20 -1.98
N GLY A 72 6.46 -5.08 -2.42
CA GLY A 72 6.76 -6.12 -3.39
C GLY A 72 6.29 -5.78 -4.81
N GLY A 73 6.94 -6.39 -5.80
CA GLY A 73 6.54 -6.36 -7.20
C GLY A 73 7.69 -6.06 -8.15
N ALA A 74 7.51 -6.35 -9.44
CA ALA A 74 8.56 -6.24 -10.45
C ALA A 74 8.39 -5.04 -11.42
N SER A 75 7.25 -4.35 -11.37
CA SER A 75 6.97 -3.23 -12.29
C SER A 75 7.70 -1.95 -11.87
N ASP A 76 8.01 -1.07 -12.82
CA ASP A 76 8.56 0.27 -12.55
C ASP A 76 7.71 1.05 -11.54
N ALA A 77 6.38 0.89 -11.62
CA ALA A 77 5.47 1.51 -10.67
C ALA A 77 5.63 0.95 -9.24
N ALA A 78 5.88 -0.35 -9.08
CA ALA A 78 6.16 -0.96 -7.78
C ALA A 78 7.52 -0.52 -7.23
N ILE A 79 8.56 -0.49 -8.07
CA ILE A 79 9.90 -0.03 -7.69
C ILE A 79 9.85 1.43 -7.25
N ARG A 80 9.19 2.31 -8.03
CA ARG A 80 9.00 3.72 -7.66
C ARG A 80 8.23 3.88 -6.36
N ARG A 81 7.18 3.08 -6.13
CA ARG A 81 6.44 3.09 -4.86
C ARG A 81 7.34 2.69 -3.70
N ALA A 82 8.16 1.65 -3.87
CA ALA A 82 9.13 1.23 -2.86
C ALA A 82 10.12 2.34 -2.52
N ALA A 83 10.66 3.03 -3.53
CA ALA A 83 11.61 4.13 -3.34
C ALA A 83 10.98 5.38 -2.67
N THR A 84 9.72 5.68 -2.97
CA THR A 84 9.07 6.92 -2.51
C THR A 84 8.25 6.77 -1.22
N ARG A 85 7.75 5.56 -0.94
CA ARG A 85 6.81 5.28 0.15
C ARG A 85 7.16 4.05 0.99
N GLY A 86 8.13 3.24 0.58
CA GLY A 86 8.56 2.06 1.31
C GLY A 86 9.66 2.33 2.31
N ASP A 87 9.76 1.46 3.29
CA ASP A 87 10.91 1.30 4.19
C ASP A 87 11.81 0.13 3.73
N GLY A 88 11.40 -0.57 2.68
CA GLY A 88 12.16 -1.61 2.00
C GLY A 88 11.50 -2.07 0.70
N TYR A 89 12.23 -2.85 -0.09
CA TYR A 89 11.80 -3.40 -1.36
C TYR A 89 11.98 -4.92 -1.36
N PHE A 90 10.95 -5.66 -1.76
CA PHE A 90 10.99 -7.10 -1.96
C PHE A 90 10.88 -7.42 -3.46
N PRO A 91 12.01 -7.60 -4.16
CA PRO A 91 11.98 -7.84 -5.60
C PRO A 91 11.31 -9.17 -5.91
N PHE A 92 10.42 -9.16 -6.91
CA PHE A 92 9.93 -10.38 -7.51
C PHE A 92 10.69 -10.62 -8.82
N ILE A 93 11.58 -11.60 -8.85
CA ILE A 93 12.43 -11.89 -10.00
C ILE A 93 11.90 -13.14 -10.68
N PHE A 94 11.30 -13.00 -11.86
CA PHE A 94 11.06 -14.14 -12.73
C PHE A 94 12.39 -14.56 -13.36
N ARG A 95 12.78 -15.82 -13.14
CA ARG A 95 13.84 -16.45 -13.93
C ARG A 95 13.26 -16.77 -15.30
N ALA A 96 13.53 -15.95 -16.31
CA ALA A 96 13.31 -16.34 -17.69
C ALA A 96 14.26 -17.48 -18.03
N THR A 97 13.74 -18.70 -18.18
CA THR A 97 14.51 -19.80 -18.78
C THR A 97 14.71 -19.44 -20.24
N ILE A 98 15.88 -18.93 -20.59
CA ILE A 98 16.32 -18.80 -21.98
C ILE A 98 16.35 -20.23 -22.54
N ARG A 99 15.50 -20.49 -23.54
CA ARG A 99 15.64 -21.65 -24.43
C ARG A 99 16.67 -21.35 -25.50
#